data_AF-A0A1X6N7H7-F1
#
_entry.id   AF-A0A1X6N7H7-F1
#
_cell.length_a   1.000
_cell.length_b   1.000
_cell.length_c   1.000
_cell.angle_alpha   90.00
_cell.angle_beta   90.00
_cell.angle_gamma   90.00
#
_symmetry.space_group_name_H-M   'P 1'
#
loop_
_entity.id
_entity.type
_entity.pdbx_description
1 polymer ?
#
loop_
_entity_poly.entity_id
_entity_poly.type
_entity_poly.pdbx_seq_one_letter_code
_entity_poly.pdbx_strand_id
1 'polypeptide(L)'
;VESSNGQSFYHMPQMQEFAINLQQVIHDLDATQNFLEVQKACVKEIREVHVVPLVDNKYTHIYRCVQHVAPCLEWDIARSRTRETRLQILRDARLQNVVARLRQKGWEDELDMMDLEDYGPLVDHPGVHVAQELTDNAWSKISASLDALMQEYRMHDYQKVLTARLTDLSVLLNEIYAEPWRTRVTEFKPHFVDIATMAGVQQIIRSSLSEDLEVEDEQEFRALLPSLTAHWQASVAASLRPMLKPFVVSKPGIDMLNLAIAYFDCTNCCSMIAYPDVLAHGCIRREHDVRPRDTDEAQNTMSVYEQIAVNVAKSQKWSSDILRAPPASQMQFIRSLVNRCGLDPDRATRADMDALDVSVYRVTSSLKFTSTWHRAIQNEWDLFRFSYVTELDDVSAYTSDETTARLKAEQEERIKQASYAFWCCSMCTEPAGRRQNWEDMRKHIIEQWVPSPTWCRDIPLLTPANLGMKSRNRTLRIIICTAILTPGNMEVASYAQHKGR
;
A
#
# COMPACT_ATOMS: atom_id res chain seq x y z
N VAL A 1 -77.81 -107.36 8.11
CA VAL A 1 -76.89 -107.57 6.98
C VAL A 1 -75.47 -107.39 7.52
N GLU A 2 -75.10 -108.14 8.58
CA GLU A 2 -74.55 -109.52 8.64
C GLU A 2 -73.03 -109.49 8.44
N SER A 3 -72.15 -109.97 9.33
CA SER A 3 -72.23 -110.90 10.47
C SER A 3 -70.97 -110.65 11.35
N SER A 4 -70.90 -110.79 12.66
CA SER A 4 -71.27 -111.94 13.50
C SER A 4 -70.95 -111.63 14.97
N ASN A 5 -71.77 -112.17 15.87
CA ASN A 5 -71.50 -112.53 17.27
C ASN A 5 -71.14 -111.44 18.30
N GLY A 6 -72.10 -111.19 19.18
CA GLY A 6 -72.00 -111.76 20.53
C GLY A 6 -71.28 -110.94 21.62
N GLN A 7 -72.12 -110.40 22.51
CA GLN A 7 -71.92 -110.29 23.97
C GLN A 7 -71.05 -109.18 24.56
N SER A 8 -71.49 -108.80 25.77
CA SER A 8 -71.22 -107.58 26.52
C SER A 8 -70.18 -107.79 27.66
N PHE A 9 -69.59 -106.65 28.09
CA PHE A 9 -69.15 -106.26 29.47
C PHE A 9 -67.65 -106.28 29.96
N TYR A 10 -67.25 -105.13 30.58
CA TYR A 10 -66.29 -104.81 31.71
C TYR A 10 -65.02 -103.89 31.50
N HIS A 11 -64.54 -103.22 32.59
CA HIS A 11 -63.95 -101.84 32.75
C HIS A 11 -62.69 -101.77 33.71
N MET A 12 -61.71 -100.79 33.66
CA MET A 12 -60.56 -100.58 34.65
C MET A 12 -59.98 -99.09 34.79
N PRO A 13 -59.32 -98.64 35.92
CA PRO A 13 -59.16 -97.20 36.33
C PRO A 13 -57.78 -96.46 36.42
N GLN A 14 -56.58 -97.09 36.46
CA GLN A 14 -55.29 -96.36 36.74
C GLN A 14 -54.81 -95.39 35.64
N MET A 15 -55.26 -95.56 34.40
CA MET A 15 -55.01 -94.60 33.32
C MET A 15 -55.72 -93.26 33.55
N GLN A 16 -56.67 -93.19 34.49
CA GLN A 16 -57.42 -91.96 34.76
C GLN A 16 -56.59 -90.91 35.50
N GLU A 17 -55.71 -91.29 36.44
CA GLU A 17 -55.01 -90.30 37.30
C GLU A 17 -53.92 -89.50 36.56
N PHE A 18 -53.15 -90.16 35.69
CA PHE A 18 -52.17 -89.48 34.83
C PHE A 18 -52.86 -88.57 33.79
N ALA A 19 -53.99 -89.03 33.24
CA ALA A 19 -54.81 -88.23 32.33
C ALA A 19 -55.33 -86.95 33.00
N ILE A 20 -55.72 -87.03 34.28
CA ILE A 20 -56.20 -85.89 35.06
C ILE A 20 -55.09 -84.84 35.28
N ASN A 21 -53.88 -85.25 35.66
CA ASN A 21 -52.78 -84.30 35.90
C ASN A 21 -52.29 -83.63 34.61
N LEU A 22 -52.24 -84.36 33.49
CA LEU A 22 -51.88 -83.77 32.19
C LEU A 22 -52.97 -82.80 31.71
N GLN A 23 -54.25 -83.12 31.94
CA GLN A 23 -55.38 -82.22 31.68
C GLN A 23 -55.30 -80.94 32.51
N GLN A 24 -54.86 -81.02 33.77
CA GLN A 24 -54.72 -79.85 34.65
C GLN A 24 -53.62 -78.89 34.14
N VAL A 25 -52.45 -79.41 33.74
CA VAL A 25 -51.36 -78.57 33.19
C VAL A 25 -51.75 -77.93 31.86
N ILE A 26 -52.45 -78.67 30.99
CA ILE A 26 -52.98 -78.14 29.73
C ILE A 26 -54.01 -77.03 30.01
N HIS A 27 -54.89 -77.24 30.98
CA HIS A 27 -55.89 -76.25 31.40
C HIS A 27 -55.23 -74.96 31.94
N ASP A 28 -54.15 -75.07 32.72
CA ASP A 28 -53.44 -73.91 33.26
C ASP A 28 -52.64 -73.14 32.18
N LEU A 29 -52.10 -73.84 31.19
CA LEU A 29 -51.52 -73.25 29.97
C LEU A 29 -52.58 -72.54 29.12
N ASP A 30 -53.75 -73.15 28.94
CA ASP A 30 -54.87 -72.54 28.23
C ASP A 30 -55.41 -71.32 28.98
N ALA A 31 -55.46 -71.37 30.32
CA ALA A 31 -55.86 -70.25 31.17
C ALA A 31 -54.88 -69.08 31.08
N THR A 32 -53.57 -69.34 31.07
CA THR A 32 -52.55 -68.31 30.91
C THR A 32 -52.53 -67.73 29.50
N GLN A 33 -52.73 -68.55 28.47
CA GLN A 33 -52.87 -68.08 27.09
C GLN A 33 -54.12 -67.21 26.93
N ASN A 34 -55.26 -67.63 27.50
CA ASN A 34 -56.49 -66.83 27.51
C ASN A 34 -56.31 -65.50 28.26
N PHE A 35 -55.63 -65.50 29.40
CA PHE A 35 -55.32 -64.26 30.13
C PHE A 35 -54.46 -63.30 29.29
N LEU A 36 -53.45 -63.83 28.59
CA LEU A 36 -52.60 -63.02 27.71
C LEU A 36 -53.40 -62.43 26.53
N GLU A 37 -54.29 -63.20 25.92
CA GLU A 37 -55.16 -62.71 24.84
C GLU A 37 -56.15 -61.65 25.32
N VAL A 38 -56.73 -61.82 26.52
CA VAL A 38 -57.58 -60.79 27.14
C VAL A 38 -56.79 -59.52 27.44
N GLN A 39 -55.56 -59.63 27.94
CA GLN A 39 -54.69 -58.47 28.18
C GLN A 39 -54.32 -57.76 26.87
N LYS A 40 -53.98 -58.50 25.81
CA LYS A 40 -53.73 -57.93 24.48
C LYS A 40 -54.96 -57.21 23.92
N ALA A 41 -56.15 -57.80 24.08
CA ALA A 41 -57.41 -57.19 23.67
C ALA A 41 -57.68 -55.90 24.44
N CYS A 42 -57.47 -55.90 25.76
CA CYS A 42 -57.63 -54.72 26.61
C CYS A 42 -56.63 -53.60 26.24
N VAL A 43 -55.36 -53.93 26.00
CA VAL A 43 -54.35 -52.95 25.53
C VAL A 43 -54.72 -52.39 24.16
N LYS A 44 -55.24 -53.22 23.25
CA LYS A 44 -55.72 -52.78 21.94
C LYS A 44 -56.91 -51.82 22.09
N GLU A 45 -57.86 -52.14 22.96
CA GLU A 45 -59.01 -51.29 23.24
C GLU A 45 -58.59 -49.95 23.86
N ILE A 46 -57.71 -49.94 24.86
CA ILE A 46 -57.17 -48.70 25.46
C ILE A 46 -56.46 -47.86 24.39
N ARG A 47 -55.69 -48.50 23.50
CA ARG A 47 -55.02 -47.80 22.40
C ARG A 47 -56.02 -47.16 21.44
N GLU A 48 -57.04 -47.89 21.01
CA GLU A 48 -58.04 -47.43 20.03
C GLU A 48 -59.02 -46.41 20.62
N VAL A 49 -59.45 -46.59 21.87
CA VAL A 49 -60.46 -45.75 22.53
C VAL A 49 -59.85 -44.51 23.18
N HIS A 50 -58.65 -44.60 23.76
CA HIS A 50 -58.07 -43.50 24.53
C HIS A 50 -56.84 -42.87 23.87
N VAL A 51 -55.89 -43.68 23.38
CA VAL A 51 -54.61 -43.15 22.88
C VAL A 51 -54.77 -42.51 21.51
N VAL A 52 -55.39 -43.20 20.55
CA VAL A 52 -55.57 -42.71 19.18
C VAL A 52 -56.37 -41.39 19.14
N PRO A 53 -57.55 -41.26 19.78
CA PRO A 53 -58.29 -40.01 19.76
C PRO A 53 -57.58 -38.85 20.45
N LEU A 54 -56.78 -39.12 21.48
CA LEU A 54 -56.01 -38.09 22.17
C LEU A 54 -54.85 -37.58 21.30
N VAL A 55 -54.20 -38.47 20.56
CA VAL A 55 -53.17 -38.13 19.57
C VAL A 55 -53.80 -37.34 18.42
N ASP A 56 -54.92 -37.79 17.86
CA ASP A 56 -55.62 -37.11 16.76
C ASP A 56 -56.13 -35.72 17.19
N ASN A 57 -56.65 -35.58 18.41
CA ASN A 57 -57.04 -34.29 18.96
C ASN A 57 -55.83 -33.34 19.13
N LYS A 58 -54.69 -33.84 19.60
CA LYS A 58 -53.44 -33.05 19.69
C LYS A 58 -52.95 -32.65 18.30
N TYR A 59 -52.93 -33.56 17.34
CA TYR A 59 -52.57 -33.25 15.94
C TYR A 59 -53.51 -32.21 15.34
N THR A 60 -54.81 -32.35 15.55
CA THR A 60 -55.82 -31.38 15.07
C THR A 60 -55.62 -30.01 15.72
N HIS A 61 -55.33 -29.97 17.03
CA HIS A 61 -55.03 -28.73 17.74
C HIS A 61 -53.75 -28.06 17.22
N ILE A 62 -52.65 -28.82 17.08
CA ILE A 62 -51.39 -28.33 16.51
C ILE A 62 -51.61 -27.83 15.09
N TYR A 63 -52.34 -28.58 14.26
CA TYR A 63 -52.66 -28.20 12.88
C TYR A 63 -53.42 -26.88 12.83
N ARG A 64 -54.45 -26.70 13.68
CA ARG A 64 -55.19 -25.42 13.80
C ARG A 64 -54.28 -24.29 14.27
N CYS A 65 -53.39 -24.54 15.23
CA CYS A 65 -52.41 -23.55 15.69
C CYS A 65 -51.46 -23.14 14.56
N VAL A 66 -50.90 -24.09 13.81
CA VAL A 66 -50.00 -23.83 12.67
C VAL A 66 -50.72 -23.08 11.55
N GLN A 67 -51.96 -23.46 11.22
CA GLN A 67 -52.79 -22.76 10.24
C GLN A 67 -53.10 -21.32 10.66
N HIS A 68 -53.14 -21.02 11.97
CA HIS A 68 -53.36 -19.68 12.48
C HIS A 68 -52.08 -18.85 12.59
N VAL A 69 -50.94 -19.47 12.89
CA VAL A 69 -49.64 -18.80 13.04
C VAL A 69 -49.18 -18.17 11.72
N ALA A 70 -49.34 -18.85 10.59
CA ALA A 70 -48.88 -18.33 9.30
C ALA A 70 -49.56 -17.00 8.90
N PRO A 71 -50.91 -16.88 8.90
CA PRO A 71 -51.60 -15.60 8.68
C PRO A 71 -51.22 -14.50 9.68
N CYS A 72 -51.00 -14.85 10.96
CA CYS A 72 -50.58 -13.87 11.98
C CYS A 72 -49.16 -13.34 11.71
N LEU A 73 -48.24 -14.20 11.27
CA LEU A 73 -46.90 -13.80 10.88
C LEU A 73 -46.92 -12.93 9.61
N GLU A 74 -47.70 -13.31 8.61
CA GLU A 74 -47.90 -12.51 7.40
C GLU A 74 -48.47 -11.12 7.72
N TRP A 75 -49.47 -11.05 8.61
CA TRP A 75 -50.02 -9.79 9.08
C TRP A 75 -48.98 -8.93 9.81
N ASP A 76 -48.16 -9.50 10.68
CA ASP A 76 -47.14 -8.74 11.41
C ASP A 76 -46.02 -8.24 10.50
N ILE A 77 -45.60 -9.05 9.52
CA ILE A 77 -44.67 -8.65 8.46
C ILE A 77 -45.28 -7.52 7.62
N ALA A 78 -46.54 -7.66 7.17
CA ALA A 78 -47.22 -6.66 6.37
C ALA A 78 -47.42 -5.34 7.13
N ARG A 79 -47.77 -5.42 8.42
CA ARG A 79 -47.90 -4.27 9.32
C ARG A 79 -46.56 -3.56 9.50
N SER A 80 -45.49 -4.33 9.72
CA SER A 80 -44.13 -3.78 9.89
C SER A 80 -43.64 -3.09 8.61
N ARG A 81 -43.87 -3.70 7.44
CA ARG A 81 -43.59 -3.07 6.14
C ARG A 81 -44.37 -1.79 5.95
N THR A 82 -45.69 -1.81 6.20
CA THR A 82 -46.54 -0.62 6.08
C THR A 82 -46.08 0.50 7.00
N ARG A 83 -45.66 0.17 8.23
CA ARG A 83 -45.11 1.13 9.18
C ARG A 83 -43.80 1.72 8.65
N GLU A 84 -42.88 0.90 8.18
CA GLU A 84 -41.60 1.39 7.65
C GLU A 84 -41.79 2.27 6.43
N THR A 85 -42.65 1.88 5.48
CA THR A 85 -42.97 2.73 4.32
C THR A 85 -43.53 4.09 4.74
N ARG A 86 -44.42 4.14 5.75
CA ARG A 86 -44.94 5.41 6.27
C ARG A 86 -43.84 6.26 6.91
N LEU A 87 -42.93 5.64 7.66
CA LEU A 87 -41.80 6.35 8.26
C LEU A 87 -40.84 6.87 7.18
N GLN A 88 -40.60 6.10 6.13
CA GLN A 88 -39.75 6.50 5.01
C GLN A 88 -40.34 7.69 4.26
N ILE A 89 -41.64 7.68 3.95
CA ILE A 89 -42.33 8.82 3.33
C ILE A 89 -42.14 10.11 4.16
N LEU A 90 -42.21 10.01 5.49
CA LEU A 90 -41.98 11.16 6.37
C LEU A 90 -40.52 11.62 6.37
N ARG A 91 -39.54 10.69 6.33
CA ARG A 91 -38.11 11.03 6.22
C ARG A 91 -37.80 11.70 4.88
N ASP A 92 -38.32 11.16 3.77
CA ASP A 92 -38.13 11.70 2.43
C ASP A 92 -38.74 13.11 2.33
N ALA A 93 -39.97 13.30 2.83
CA ALA A 93 -40.61 14.61 2.88
C ALA A 93 -39.81 15.62 3.73
N ARG A 94 -39.23 15.16 4.85
CA ARG A 94 -38.37 15.97 5.70
C ARG A 94 -37.08 16.36 4.98
N LEU A 95 -36.41 15.41 4.32
CA LEU A 95 -35.19 15.64 3.54
C LEU A 95 -35.44 16.69 2.45
N GLN A 96 -36.51 16.54 1.67
CA GLN A 96 -36.87 17.49 0.62
C GLN A 96 -37.12 18.90 1.18
N ASN A 97 -37.74 19.02 2.36
CA ASN A 97 -37.90 20.32 3.02
C ASN A 97 -36.56 20.91 3.45
N VAL A 98 -35.64 20.08 3.99
CA VAL A 98 -34.28 20.50 4.36
C VAL A 98 -33.51 20.98 3.13
N VAL A 99 -33.50 20.22 2.03
CA VAL A 99 -32.84 20.58 0.76
C VAL A 99 -33.37 21.92 0.24
N ALA A 100 -34.69 22.10 0.21
CA ALA A 100 -35.30 23.36 -0.24
C ALA A 100 -34.86 24.56 0.63
N ARG A 101 -34.77 24.40 1.96
CA ARG A 101 -34.32 25.46 2.86
C ARG A 101 -32.82 25.71 2.75
N LEU A 102 -31.99 24.70 2.51
CA LEU A 102 -30.55 24.87 2.30
C LEU A 102 -30.26 25.57 0.97
N ARG A 103 -31.00 25.27 -0.11
CA ARG A 103 -30.94 26.03 -1.37
C ARG A 103 -31.21 27.52 -1.14
N GLN A 104 -32.25 27.85 -0.36
CA GLN A 104 -32.55 29.25 0.01
C GLN A 104 -31.42 29.94 0.81
N LYS A 105 -30.52 29.18 1.44
CA LYS A 105 -29.34 29.71 2.14
C LYS A 105 -28.11 29.83 1.25
N GLY A 106 -28.21 29.49 -0.04
CA GLY A 106 -27.12 29.60 -1.01
C GLY A 106 -26.21 28.38 -1.08
N TRP A 107 -26.70 27.20 -0.70
CA TRP A 107 -25.98 25.92 -0.83
C TRP A 107 -26.37 25.16 -2.10
N GLU A 108 -26.76 25.87 -3.16
CA GLU A 108 -27.33 25.27 -4.38
C GLU A 108 -26.32 24.34 -5.07
N ASP A 109 -25.09 24.80 -5.29
CA ASP A 109 -24.04 24.04 -5.97
C ASP A 109 -23.67 22.75 -5.22
N GLU A 110 -23.50 22.81 -3.89
CA GLU A 110 -23.19 21.63 -3.09
C GLU A 110 -24.33 20.61 -3.09
N LEU A 111 -25.58 21.08 -3.05
CA LEU A 111 -26.75 20.20 -3.05
C LEU A 111 -26.95 19.51 -4.39
N ASP A 112 -26.67 20.19 -5.50
CA ASP A 112 -26.72 19.61 -6.83
C ASP A 112 -25.65 18.53 -7.01
N MET A 113 -24.47 18.69 -6.40
CA MET A 113 -23.45 17.64 -6.34
C MET A 113 -23.87 16.47 -5.44
N MET A 114 -24.46 16.75 -4.27
CA MET A 114 -24.96 15.72 -3.35
C MET A 114 -26.13 14.91 -3.92
N ASP A 115 -26.91 15.46 -4.85
CA ASP A 115 -28.01 14.77 -5.54
C ASP A 115 -27.51 13.53 -6.28
N LEU A 116 -26.27 13.56 -6.80
CA LEU A 116 -25.62 12.40 -7.45
C LEU A 116 -25.33 11.25 -6.47
N GLU A 117 -25.20 11.55 -5.18
CA GLU A 117 -24.95 10.59 -4.08
C GLU A 117 -26.20 10.38 -3.20
N ASP A 118 -27.41 10.60 -3.75
CA ASP A 118 -28.70 10.47 -3.05
C ASP A 118 -28.77 11.24 -1.72
N TYR A 119 -28.08 12.37 -1.62
CA TYR A 119 -27.95 13.19 -0.40
C TYR A 119 -27.42 12.44 0.83
N GLY A 120 -26.61 11.39 0.65
CA GLY A 120 -26.14 10.50 1.73
C GLY A 120 -25.78 11.21 3.06
N PRO A 121 -24.88 12.21 3.08
CA PRO A 121 -24.50 12.90 4.32
C PRO A 121 -25.67 13.63 5.02
N LEU A 122 -26.64 14.14 4.25
CA LEU A 122 -27.85 14.75 4.81
C LEU A 122 -28.83 13.69 5.32
N VAL A 123 -28.98 12.56 4.60
CA VAL A 123 -29.85 11.45 5.01
C VAL A 123 -29.42 10.88 6.36
N ASP A 124 -28.11 10.77 6.59
CA ASP A 124 -27.55 10.23 7.83
C ASP A 124 -27.54 11.22 8.99
N HIS A 125 -27.75 12.53 8.72
CA HIS A 125 -27.69 13.55 9.75
C HIS A 125 -28.82 13.36 10.78
N PRO A 126 -28.53 13.31 12.11
CA PRO A 126 -29.52 12.98 13.14
C PRO A 126 -30.76 13.89 13.18
N GLY A 127 -30.62 15.15 12.77
CA GLY A 127 -31.73 16.11 12.69
C GLY A 127 -32.63 15.96 11.46
N VAL A 128 -32.16 15.22 10.44
CA VAL A 128 -32.84 14.95 9.16
C VAL A 128 -33.39 13.53 9.14
N HIS A 129 -32.67 12.55 9.72
CA HIS A 129 -33.09 11.16 9.87
C HIS A 129 -34.18 10.97 10.96
N VAL A 130 -35.21 11.81 10.95
CA VAL A 130 -36.34 11.78 11.89
C VAL A 130 -37.63 11.70 11.10
N ALA A 131 -38.45 10.70 11.39
CA ALA A 131 -39.77 10.52 10.76
C ALA A 131 -40.83 11.47 11.37
N GLN A 132 -40.58 12.78 11.25
CA GLN A 132 -41.46 13.86 11.72
C GLN A 132 -41.38 15.06 10.77
N GLU A 133 -42.45 15.82 10.69
CA GLU A 133 -42.48 17.05 9.88
C GLU A 133 -41.47 18.09 10.37
N LEU A 134 -40.89 18.85 9.43
CA LEU A 134 -39.95 19.90 9.73
C LEU A 134 -40.69 21.22 9.99
N THR A 135 -40.91 21.51 11.28
CA THR A 135 -41.45 22.80 11.72
C THR A 135 -40.36 23.86 11.80
N ASP A 136 -40.72 25.15 11.80
CA ASP A 136 -39.73 26.24 11.89
C ASP A 136 -38.92 26.23 13.19
N ASN A 137 -39.52 25.78 14.29
CA ASN A 137 -38.82 25.59 15.56
C ASN A 137 -37.88 24.38 15.53
N ALA A 138 -38.22 23.33 14.77
CA ALA A 138 -37.30 22.21 14.57
C ALA A 138 -36.13 22.63 13.65
N TRP A 139 -36.43 23.42 12.61
CA TRP A 139 -35.43 23.96 11.68
C TRP A 139 -34.40 24.84 12.38
N SER A 140 -34.82 25.77 13.25
CA SER A 140 -33.90 26.66 13.97
C SER A 140 -32.89 25.92 14.84
N LYS A 141 -33.25 24.72 15.32
CA LYS A 141 -32.38 23.87 16.15
C LYS A 141 -31.35 23.08 15.34
N ILE A 142 -31.67 22.72 14.10
CA ILE A 142 -30.79 21.88 13.26
C ILE A 142 -30.05 22.69 12.19
N SER A 143 -30.49 23.91 11.86
CA SER A 143 -29.92 24.69 10.76
C SER A 143 -28.42 24.94 10.93
N ALA A 144 -27.94 25.21 12.16
CA ALA A 144 -26.52 25.49 12.39
C ALA A 144 -25.65 24.24 12.19
N SER A 145 -26.14 23.06 12.60
CA SER A 145 -25.40 21.80 12.38
C SER A 145 -25.41 21.40 10.90
N LEU A 146 -26.49 21.71 10.18
CA LEU A 146 -26.55 21.52 8.74
C LEU A 146 -25.62 22.48 7.99
N ASP A 147 -25.51 23.75 8.39
CA ASP A 147 -24.53 24.67 7.78
C ASP A 147 -23.09 24.18 8.00
N ALA A 148 -22.77 23.67 9.21
CA ALA A 148 -21.47 23.07 9.48
C ALA A 148 -21.22 21.85 8.59
N LEU A 149 -22.22 20.98 8.41
CA LEU A 149 -22.12 19.84 7.50
C LEU A 149 -21.91 20.28 6.05
N MET A 150 -22.63 21.30 5.57
CA MET A 150 -22.44 21.81 4.21
C MET A 150 -21.04 22.41 4.02
N GLN A 151 -20.51 23.09 5.03
CA GLN A 151 -19.13 23.60 5.02
C GLN A 151 -18.11 22.46 4.98
N GLU A 152 -18.31 21.41 5.78
CA GLU A 152 -17.47 20.21 5.76
C GLU A 152 -17.52 19.52 4.40
N TYR A 153 -18.71 19.40 3.80
CA TYR A 153 -18.89 18.82 2.47
C TYR A 153 -18.16 19.65 1.40
N ARG A 154 -18.34 20.98 1.39
CA ARG A 154 -17.63 21.89 0.48
C ARG A 154 -16.10 21.74 0.62
N MET A 155 -15.61 21.59 1.85
CA MET A 155 -14.18 21.37 2.08
C MET A 155 -13.72 20.01 1.57
N HIS A 156 -14.49 18.96 1.78
CA HIS A 156 -14.18 17.61 1.28
C HIS A 156 -14.19 17.56 -0.25
N ASP A 157 -15.18 18.20 -0.87
CA ASP A 157 -15.31 18.27 -2.31
C ASP A 157 -14.17 19.09 -2.94
N TYR A 158 -13.83 20.23 -2.34
CA TYR A 158 -12.62 20.96 -2.70
C TYR A 158 -11.35 20.11 -2.58
N GLN A 159 -11.24 19.26 -1.55
CA GLN A 159 -10.11 18.32 -1.43
C GLN A 159 -10.14 17.24 -2.51
N LYS A 160 -11.31 16.72 -2.91
CA LYS A 160 -11.45 15.78 -4.04
C LYS A 160 -10.95 16.42 -5.34
N VAL A 161 -11.44 17.61 -5.67
CA VAL A 161 -11.02 18.39 -6.86
C VAL A 161 -9.51 18.62 -6.85
N LEU A 162 -8.95 19.10 -5.73
CA LEU A 162 -7.50 19.29 -5.60
C LEU A 162 -6.74 17.97 -5.79
N THR A 163 -7.24 16.87 -5.24
CA THR A 163 -6.60 15.56 -5.35
C THR A 163 -6.58 15.07 -6.79
N ALA A 164 -7.69 15.21 -7.52
CA ALA A 164 -7.80 14.85 -8.94
C ALA A 164 -6.81 15.67 -9.79
N ARG A 165 -6.89 17.00 -9.73
CA ARG A 165 -6.01 17.91 -10.48
C ARG A 165 -4.51 17.69 -10.16
N LEU A 166 -4.17 17.48 -8.88
CA LEU A 166 -2.79 17.19 -8.49
C LEU A 166 -2.33 15.81 -8.98
N THR A 167 -3.24 14.84 -9.07
CA THR A 167 -2.94 13.52 -9.63
C THR A 167 -2.68 13.65 -11.13
N ASP A 168 -3.51 14.37 -11.88
CA ASP A 168 -3.29 14.62 -13.31
C ASP A 168 -1.97 15.35 -13.55
N LEU A 169 -1.68 16.39 -12.77
CA LEU A 169 -0.42 17.12 -12.85
C LEU A 169 0.79 16.21 -12.57
N SER A 170 0.66 15.25 -11.63
CA SER A 170 1.71 14.29 -11.34
C SER A 170 1.98 13.37 -12.53
N VAL A 171 0.92 12.89 -13.20
CA VAL A 171 0.99 12.10 -14.42
C VAL A 171 1.65 12.91 -15.54
N LEU A 172 1.22 14.16 -15.73
CA LEU A 172 1.78 15.08 -16.72
C LEU A 172 3.28 15.32 -16.51
N LEU A 173 3.71 15.59 -15.28
CA LEU A 173 5.13 15.77 -14.96
C LEU A 173 5.92 14.50 -15.25
N ASN A 174 5.35 13.34 -14.91
CA ASN A 174 5.95 12.04 -15.14
C ASN A 174 6.13 11.76 -16.64
N GLU A 175 5.15 12.09 -17.48
CA GLU A 175 5.26 12.00 -18.94
C GLU A 175 6.39 12.88 -19.49
N ILE A 176 6.48 14.13 -19.03
CA ILE A 176 7.54 15.06 -19.45
C ILE A 176 8.93 14.52 -19.05
N TYR A 177 9.02 13.84 -17.91
CA TYR A 177 10.27 13.26 -17.43
C TYR A 177 10.59 11.88 -18.00
N ALA A 178 9.61 11.18 -18.58
CA ALA A 178 9.78 9.84 -19.15
C ALA A 178 10.58 9.84 -20.46
N GLU A 179 10.67 10.99 -21.14
CA GLU A 179 11.43 11.13 -22.38
C GLU A 179 12.58 12.15 -22.22
N PRO A 180 13.86 11.73 -22.24
CA PRO A 180 14.35 10.35 -22.39
C PRO A 180 14.17 9.51 -21.12
N TRP A 181 14.34 8.18 -21.26
CA TRP A 181 14.27 7.23 -20.14
C TRP A 181 15.05 7.69 -18.92
N ARG A 182 14.56 7.30 -17.75
CA ARG A 182 15.14 7.64 -16.46
C ARG A 182 16.62 7.23 -16.41
N THR A 183 17.46 8.20 -16.09
CA THR A 183 18.89 8.03 -15.86
C THR A 183 19.26 8.53 -14.47
N ARG A 184 20.53 8.37 -14.08
CA ARG A 184 21.03 9.00 -12.85
C ARG A 184 20.81 10.53 -12.86
N VAL A 185 20.93 11.17 -14.03
CA VAL A 185 20.80 12.62 -14.16
C VAL A 185 19.35 13.08 -13.97
N THR A 186 18.37 12.27 -14.39
CA THR A 186 16.96 12.60 -14.18
C THR A 186 16.57 12.56 -12.70
N GLU A 187 17.28 11.80 -11.85
CA GLU A 187 17.06 11.80 -10.39
C GLU A 187 17.48 13.11 -9.72
N PHE A 188 18.23 13.96 -10.39
CA PHE A 188 18.65 15.26 -9.87
C PHE A 188 17.64 16.37 -10.17
N LYS A 189 16.54 16.05 -10.86
CA LYS A 189 15.44 16.97 -11.12
C LYS A 189 14.52 17.08 -9.89
N PRO A 190 13.79 18.21 -9.73
CA PRO A 190 12.77 18.33 -8.71
C PRO A 190 11.70 17.26 -8.88
N HIS A 191 11.22 16.73 -7.76
CA HIS A 191 10.09 15.81 -7.72
C HIS A 191 8.77 16.60 -7.78
N PHE A 192 7.67 15.88 -8.02
CA PHE A 192 6.33 16.45 -8.06
C PHE A 192 6.03 17.42 -6.91
N VAL A 193 6.26 17.02 -5.65
CA VAL A 193 5.96 17.86 -4.47
C VAL A 193 6.76 19.16 -4.45
N ASP A 194 7.99 19.16 -4.96
CA ASP A 194 8.81 20.37 -5.04
C ASP A 194 8.19 21.40 -5.99
N ILE A 195 7.59 20.92 -7.08
CA ILE A 195 6.99 21.73 -8.12
C ILE A 195 5.58 22.14 -7.74
N ALA A 196 4.76 21.18 -7.26
CA ALA A 196 3.36 21.39 -6.89
C ALA A 196 3.18 22.45 -5.79
N THR A 197 4.18 22.62 -4.93
CA THR A 197 4.16 23.60 -3.84
C THR A 197 4.60 25.01 -4.28
N MET A 198 5.06 25.21 -5.52
CA MET A 198 5.43 26.53 -6.03
C MET A 198 4.21 27.36 -6.43
N ALA A 199 4.28 28.68 -6.21
CA ALA A 199 3.15 29.59 -6.40
C ALA A 199 2.51 29.53 -7.80
N GLY A 200 3.32 29.46 -8.86
CA GLY A 200 2.80 29.36 -10.24
C GLY A 200 1.97 28.11 -10.48
N VAL A 201 2.35 26.98 -9.87
CA VAL A 201 1.61 25.72 -9.99
C VAL A 201 0.38 25.71 -9.10
N GLN A 202 0.46 26.27 -7.88
CA GLN A 202 -0.71 26.44 -7.02
C GLN A 202 -1.80 27.28 -7.69
N GLN A 203 -1.42 28.27 -8.50
CA GLN A 203 -2.38 29.09 -9.24
C GLN A 203 -3.10 28.29 -10.33
N ILE A 204 -2.38 27.47 -11.10
CA ILE A 204 -2.98 26.58 -12.12
C ILE A 204 -3.91 25.56 -11.46
N ILE A 205 -3.51 24.99 -10.32
CA ILE A 205 -4.35 23.99 -9.64
C ILE A 205 -5.61 24.62 -9.04
N ARG A 206 -5.55 25.88 -8.58
CA ARG A 206 -6.68 26.58 -7.97
C ARG A 206 -7.49 27.44 -8.95
N SER A 207 -7.16 27.45 -10.25
CA SER A 207 -7.81 28.28 -11.25
C SER A 207 -9.26 27.83 -11.54
N SER A 208 -9.55 26.55 -11.36
CA SER A 208 -10.83 25.91 -11.69
C SER A 208 -11.29 24.98 -10.57
N LEU A 209 -12.61 24.79 -10.50
CA LEU A 209 -13.27 23.83 -9.60
C LEU A 209 -13.56 22.49 -10.30
N SER A 210 -13.16 22.34 -11.58
CA SER A 210 -13.24 21.07 -12.30
C SER A 210 -12.22 20.07 -11.77
N GLU A 211 -12.62 18.80 -11.63
CA GLU A 211 -11.73 17.70 -11.25
C GLU A 211 -10.61 17.48 -12.27
N ASP A 212 -10.90 17.68 -13.55
CA ASP A 212 -9.94 17.49 -14.64
C ASP A 212 -9.04 18.71 -14.85
N LEU A 213 -7.77 18.46 -15.16
CA LEU A 213 -6.85 19.50 -15.64
C LEU A 213 -7.16 19.85 -17.11
N GLU A 214 -7.40 21.13 -17.40
CA GLU A 214 -7.76 21.55 -18.76
C GLU A 214 -6.52 21.57 -19.69
N VAL A 215 -6.74 21.51 -21.00
CA VAL A 215 -5.64 21.49 -21.99
C VAL A 215 -4.77 22.76 -21.89
N GLU A 216 -5.41 23.90 -21.59
CA GLU A 216 -4.78 25.18 -21.35
C GLU A 216 -3.88 25.15 -20.10
N ASP A 217 -4.37 24.55 -19.00
CA ASP A 217 -3.61 24.36 -17.75
C ASP A 217 -2.36 23.50 -18.00
N GLU A 218 -2.47 22.43 -18.81
CA GLU A 218 -1.33 21.58 -19.17
C GLU A 218 -0.27 22.36 -19.95
N GLN A 219 -0.69 23.17 -20.93
CA GLN A 219 0.21 23.97 -21.76
C GLN A 219 0.94 25.03 -20.93
N GLU A 220 0.22 25.70 -20.03
CA GLU A 220 0.81 26.67 -19.10
C GLU A 220 1.84 25.98 -18.19
N PHE A 221 1.50 24.82 -17.63
CA PHE A 221 2.43 24.05 -16.81
C PHE A 221 3.70 23.66 -17.57
N ARG A 222 3.56 23.13 -18.80
CA ARG A 222 4.70 22.75 -19.66
C ARG A 222 5.60 23.96 -19.95
N ALA A 223 5.03 25.14 -20.18
CA ALA A 223 5.78 26.37 -20.41
C ALA A 223 6.53 26.85 -19.15
N LEU A 224 5.95 26.69 -17.96
CA LEU A 224 6.55 27.11 -16.69
C LEU A 224 7.64 26.16 -16.18
N LEU A 225 7.51 24.85 -16.45
CA LEU A 225 8.36 23.81 -15.87
C LEU A 225 9.87 24.06 -15.95
N PRO A 226 10.46 24.55 -17.07
CA PRO A 226 11.89 24.86 -17.13
C PRO A 226 12.31 25.94 -16.12
N SER A 227 11.49 26.99 -15.95
CA SER A 227 11.78 28.08 -15.01
C SER A 227 11.64 27.64 -13.56
N LEU A 228 10.61 26.82 -13.26
CA LEU A 228 10.40 26.21 -11.94
C LEU A 228 11.55 25.29 -11.57
N THR A 229 12.04 24.49 -12.54
CA THR A 229 13.18 23.61 -12.35
C THR A 229 14.46 24.38 -12.03
N ALA A 230 14.75 25.45 -12.79
CA ALA A 230 15.91 26.30 -12.54
C ALA A 230 15.83 27.00 -11.18
N HIS A 231 14.63 27.48 -10.81
CA HIS A 231 14.39 28.11 -9.52
C HIS A 231 14.61 27.13 -8.36
N TRP A 232 14.07 25.91 -8.47
CA TRP A 232 14.30 24.85 -7.48
C TRP A 232 15.78 24.53 -7.33
N GLN A 233 16.50 24.30 -8.45
CA GLN A 233 17.93 24.00 -8.43
C GLN A 233 18.74 25.12 -7.76
N ALA A 234 18.42 26.37 -8.06
CA ALA A 234 19.05 27.53 -7.44
C ALA A 234 18.78 27.59 -5.92
N SER A 235 17.53 27.33 -5.51
CA SER A 235 17.15 27.29 -4.09
C SER A 235 17.90 26.19 -3.34
N VAL A 236 17.95 24.97 -3.89
CA VAL A 236 18.67 23.86 -3.28
C VAL A 236 20.16 24.16 -3.17
N ALA A 237 20.76 24.68 -4.24
CA ALA A 237 22.17 25.08 -4.24
C ALA A 237 22.44 26.17 -3.18
N ALA A 238 21.53 27.12 -3.00
CA ALA A 238 21.63 28.16 -1.97
C ALA A 238 21.57 27.57 -0.55
N SER A 239 20.81 26.50 -0.31
CA SER A 239 20.76 25.81 0.98
C SER A 239 22.02 24.98 1.27
N LEU A 240 22.66 24.41 0.24
CA LEU A 240 23.84 23.54 0.41
C LEU A 240 25.16 24.32 0.55
N ARG A 241 25.33 25.45 -0.15
CA ARG A 241 26.58 26.25 -0.13
C ARG A 241 27.03 26.68 1.28
N PRO A 242 26.16 27.14 2.19
CA PRO A 242 26.55 27.51 3.55
C PRO A 242 27.24 26.39 4.33
N MET A 243 26.86 25.12 4.07
CA MET A 243 27.45 23.96 4.76
C MET A 243 28.90 23.71 4.33
N LEU A 244 29.25 23.99 3.07
CA LEU A 244 30.60 23.79 2.53
C LEU A 244 31.54 24.98 2.79
N LYS A 245 30.98 26.18 2.98
CA LYS A 245 31.72 27.43 3.15
C LYS A 245 32.86 27.39 4.20
N PRO A 246 32.75 26.69 5.35
CA PRO A 246 33.83 26.60 6.32
C PRO A 246 35.06 25.80 5.84
N PHE A 247 34.88 24.93 4.85
CA PHE A 247 35.88 23.94 4.43
C PHE A 247 36.42 24.17 3.01
N VAL A 248 35.75 25.03 2.25
CA VAL A 248 36.05 25.30 0.85
C VAL A 248 36.35 26.77 0.64
N VAL A 249 37.51 27.06 0.05
CA VAL A 249 37.85 28.41 -0.42
C VAL A 249 37.24 28.61 -1.80
N SER A 250 36.27 29.54 -1.90
CA SER A 250 35.66 29.88 -3.19
C SER A 250 36.68 30.54 -4.11
N LYS A 251 37.06 29.88 -5.21
CA LYS A 251 37.90 30.45 -6.26
C LYS A 251 37.03 31.04 -7.39
N PRO A 252 37.45 32.12 -8.05
CA PRO A 252 36.67 32.73 -9.13
C PRO A 252 36.42 31.73 -10.27
N GLY A 253 35.16 31.61 -10.72
CA GLY A 253 34.78 30.75 -11.85
C GLY A 253 34.55 29.27 -11.52
N ILE A 254 34.64 28.85 -10.25
CA ILE A 254 34.38 27.46 -9.82
C ILE A 254 33.28 27.47 -8.76
N ASP A 255 32.15 26.78 -9.03
CA ASP A 255 31.13 26.55 -8.00
C ASP A 255 31.65 25.52 -6.99
N MET A 256 31.59 25.87 -5.70
CA MET A 256 32.00 25.00 -4.59
C MET A 256 31.27 23.66 -4.58
N LEU A 257 30.04 23.60 -5.09
CA LEU A 257 29.26 22.36 -5.18
C LEU A 257 29.84 21.38 -6.21
N ASN A 258 30.59 21.84 -7.21
CA ASN A 258 31.17 20.99 -8.25
C ASN A 258 32.53 20.40 -7.86
N LEU A 259 33.12 20.84 -6.74
CA LEU A 259 34.41 20.36 -6.27
C LEU A 259 34.34 18.88 -5.85
N ALA A 260 35.44 18.16 -6.05
CA ALA A 260 35.59 16.77 -5.63
C ALA A 260 35.44 16.59 -4.11
N ILE A 261 35.60 17.65 -3.34
CA ILE A 261 35.47 17.66 -1.87
C ILE A 261 34.06 18.02 -1.38
N ALA A 262 33.09 18.27 -2.28
CA ALA A 262 31.74 18.70 -1.94
C ALA A 262 30.86 17.54 -1.43
N TYR A 263 31.04 17.17 -0.16
CA TYR A 263 30.31 16.11 0.54
C TYR A 263 29.41 16.64 1.64
N PHE A 264 28.35 15.88 1.93
CA PHE A 264 27.37 16.14 2.96
C PHE A 264 27.15 14.89 3.81
N ASP A 265 27.02 15.06 5.12
CA ASP A 265 26.64 14.01 6.07
C ASP A 265 25.12 13.98 6.21
N CYS A 266 24.50 12.83 5.92
CA CYS A 266 23.08 12.62 6.18
C CYS A 266 22.88 12.04 7.60
N THR A 267 22.20 12.77 8.47
CA THR A 267 21.97 12.35 9.87
C THR A 267 21.08 11.12 10.01
N ASN A 268 20.33 10.76 8.97
CA ASN A 268 19.36 9.67 9.01
C ASN A 268 19.99 8.31 8.64
N CYS A 269 20.60 8.21 7.45
CA CYS A 269 21.28 6.97 7.04
C CYS A 269 22.77 6.97 7.39
N CYS A 270 23.30 8.11 7.85
CA CYS A 270 24.66 8.28 8.28
C CYS A 270 25.65 7.89 7.18
N SER A 271 25.41 8.40 5.98
CA SER A 271 26.27 8.20 4.81
C SER A 271 26.82 9.54 4.33
N MET A 272 28.00 9.50 3.72
CA MET A 272 28.63 10.66 3.10
C MET A 272 28.23 10.74 1.64
N ILE A 273 27.64 11.85 1.23
CA ILE A 273 27.00 11.98 -0.06
C ILE A 273 27.58 13.18 -0.80
N ALA A 274 28.11 12.94 -1.98
CA ALA A 274 28.65 14.00 -2.83
C ALA A 274 27.53 14.74 -3.57
N TYR A 275 27.78 15.99 -3.95
CA TYR A 275 26.99 16.65 -4.99
C TYR A 275 27.31 16.04 -6.38
N PRO A 276 26.34 15.91 -7.30
CA PRO A 276 24.90 16.18 -7.18
C PRO A 276 24.07 15.01 -6.60
N ASP A 277 24.69 13.90 -6.16
CA ASP A 277 23.95 12.72 -5.67
C ASP A 277 23.07 13.00 -4.45
N VAL A 278 23.44 14.01 -3.66
CA VAL A 278 22.63 14.49 -2.54
C VAL A 278 21.23 14.92 -2.97
N LEU A 279 21.03 15.36 -4.22
CA LEU A 279 19.72 15.74 -4.76
C LEU A 279 18.77 14.53 -4.88
N ALA A 280 19.32 13.36 -5.22
CA ALA A 280 18.60 12.10 -5.37
C ALA A 280 18.48 11.30 -4.06
N HIS A 281 19.02 11.83 -2.95
CA HIS A 281 19.13 11.05 -1.73
C HIS A 281 17.78 10.83 -1.04
N GLY A 282 17.30 9.60 -1.07
CA GLY A 282 15.95 9.26 -0.61
C GLY A 282 15.64 9.57 0.86
N CYS A 283 16.63 9.70 1.76
CA CYS A 283 16.32 10.11 3.13
C CYS A 283 15.77 11.53 3.21
N ILE A 284 16.16 12.43 2.30
CA ILE A 284 15.66 13.81 2.24
C ILE A 284 14.16 13.88 1.90
N ARG A 285 13.62 12.78 1.36
CA ARG A 285 12.27 12.69 0.79
C ARG A 285 11.31 11.89 1.66
N ARG A 286 11.78 11.37 2.81
CA ARG A 286 10.98 10.59 3.73
C ARG A 286 10.37 11.49 4.79
N GLU A 287 9.19 11.10 5.26
CA GLU A 287 8.68 11.63 6.52
C GLU A 287 9.68 11.27 7.60
N HIS A 288 10.27 12.30 8.22
CA HIS A 288 11.15 12.11 9.33
C HIS A 288 10.27 11.89 10.56
N ASP A 289 10.45 10.74 11.22
CA ASP A 289 10.12 10.58 12.64
C ASP A 289 11.01 11.57 13.41
N VAL A 290 10.68 12.85 13.35
CA VAL A 290 11.08 13.79 14.38
C VAL A 290 10.33 13.28 15.59
N ARG A 291 10.98 12.41 16.39
CA ARG A 291 10.53 12.13 17.76
C ARG A 291 10.19 13.50 18.33
N PRO A 292 8.93 13.77 18.71
CA PRO A 292 8.57 15.05 19.26
C PRO A 292 9.51 15.26 20.45
N ARG A 293 10.44 16.20 20.31
CA ARG A 293 11.25 16.63 21.44
C ARG A 293 10.26 17.40 22.29
N ASP A 294 9.79 16.77 23.37
CA ASP A 294 8.89 17.23 24.45
C ASP A 294 8.55 18.73 24.49
N THR A 295 7.96 19.23 23.41
CA THR A 295 7.32 20.52 23.28
C THR A 295 6.06 20.23 22.51
N ASP A 296 5.00 19.96 23.29
CA ASP A 296 3.64 20.24 22.88
C ASP A 296 3.62 21.57 22.12
N GLU A 297 2.84 21.65 21.03
CA GLU A 297 2.56 22.85 20.20
C GLU A 297 3.44 23.15 18.97
N ALA A 298 4.39 22.29 18.56
CA ALA A 298 4.94 22.39 17.20
C ALA A 298 4.00 21.72 16.18
N GLN A 299 2.81 22.33 16.03
CA GLN A 299 1.76 22.01 15.06
C GLN A 299 2.33 21.60 13.70
N ASN A 300 1.76 20.54 13.12
CA ASN A 300 1.83 20.25 11.69
C ASN A 300 1.49 21.53 10.90
N THR A 301 2.52 22.25 10.45
CA THR A 301 2.42 23.59 9.83
C THR A 301 2.03 23.49 8.35
N MET A 302 1.84 22.28 7.84
CA MET A 302 1.52 22.03 6.44
C MET A 302 0.08 22.42 6.13
N SER A 303 -0.10 23.20 5.07
CA SER A 303 -1.44 23.52 4.54
C SER A 303 -2.16 22.27 4.02
N VAL A 304 -3.50 22.30 3.97
CA VAL A 304 -4.33 21.21 3.40
C VAL A 304 -3.85 20.85 1.98
N TYR A 305 -3.54 21.86 1.16
CA TYR A 305 -3.01 21.67 -0.18
C TYR A 305 -1.68 20.87 -0.18
N GLU A 306 -0.76 21.22 0.73
CA GLU A 306 0.55 20.58 0.82
C GLU A 306 0.42 19.12 1.30
N GLN A 307 -0.51 18.86 2.22
CA GLN A 307 -0.84 17.51 2.67
C GLN A 307 -1.37 16.65 1.52
N ILE A 308 -2.27 17.19 0.68
CA ILE A 308 -2.77 16.49 -0.52
C ILE A 308 -1.62 16.22 -1.49
N ALA A 309 -0.78 17.21 -1.79
CA ALA A 309 0.34 17.03 -2.71
C ALA A 309 1.33 15.94 -2.25
N VAL A 310 1.64 15.90 -0.95
CA VAL A 310 2.47 14.84 -0.34
C VAL A 310 1.76 13.48 -0.41
N ASN A 311 0.45 13.44 -0.17
CA ASN A 311 -0.35 12.23 -0.25
C ASN A 311 -0.47 11.67 -1.67
N VAL A 312 -0.54 12.51 -2.69
CA VAL A 312 -0.52 12.10 -4.11
C VAL A 312 0.85 11.49 -4.43
N ALA A 313 1.94 12.15 -4.06
CA ALA A 313 3.30 11.72 -4.42
C ALA A 313 3.88 10.60 -3.55
N LYS A 314 3.27 10.34 -2.39
CA LYS A 314 3.82 9.51 -1.30
C LYS A 314 5.27 9.87 -0.95
N SER A 315 5.60 11.17 -1.00
CA SER A 315 6.96 11.69 -0.83
C SER A 315 6.93 13.11 -0.29
N GLN A 316 7.97 13.49 0.47
CA GLN A 316 8.12 14.84 1.01
C GLN A 316 8.87 15.78 0.05
N LYS A 317 8.65 17.08 0.24
CA LYS A 317 9.44 18.15 -0.38
C LYS A 317 10.92 18.01 -0.03
N TRP A 318 11.80 18.45 -0.93
CA TRP A 318 13.23 18.44 -0.68
C TRP A 318 13.56 19.37 0.49
N SER A 319 14.28 18.86 1.49
CA SER A 319 14.78 19.64 2.61
C SER A 319 16.25 19.33 2.92
N SER A 320 17.00 20.35 3.34
CA SER A 320 18.37 20.22 3.83
C SER A 320 18.45 19.89 5.32
N ASP A 321 17.34 19.73 6.04
CA ASP A 321 17.31 19.66 7.51
C ASP A 321 18.13 18.48 8.09
N ILE A 322 18.18 17.37 7.36
CA ILE A 322 18.96 16.18 7.76
C ILE A 322 20.40 16.20 7.25
N LEU A 323 20.79 17.25 6.52
CA LEU A 323 22.13 17.37 5.96
C LEU A 323 22.98 18.25 6.87
N ARG A 324 24.21 17.80 7.08
CA ARG A 324 25.22 18.54 7.82
C ARG A 324 26.50 18.62 7.02
N ALA A 325 27.30 19.63 7.35
CA ALA A 325 28.68 19.65 6.90
C ALA A 325 29.44 18.46 7.54
N PRO A 326 30.28 17.75 6.77
CA PRO A 326 31.09 16.68 7.33
C PRO A 326 32.02 17.19 8.44
N PRO A 327 32.40 16.34 9.41
CA PRO A 327 33.42 16.66 10.40
C PRO A 327 34.74 17.10 9.75
N ALA A 328 35.48 18.01 10.41
CA ALA A 328 36.71 18.58 9.86
C ALA A 328 37.79 17.52 9.53
N SER A 329 37.90 16.47 10.34
CA SER A 329 38.82 15.34 10.11
C SER A 329 38.51 14.62 8.79
N GLN A 330 37.22 14.41 8.50
CA GLN A 330 36.76 13.76 7.28
C GLN A 330 36.98 14.67 6.06
N MET A 331 36.71 15.97 6.20
CA MET A 331 37.07 16.93 5.16
C MET A 331 38.57 16.93 4.86
N GLN A 332 39.42 16.84 5.88
CA GLN A 332 40.87 16.77 5.71
C GLN A 332 41.32 15.48 5.01
N PHE A 333 40.68 14.35 5.31
CA PHE A 333 40.92 13.09 4.60
C PHE A 333 40.63 13.22 3.10
N ILE A 334 39.46 13.73 2.72
CA ILE A 334 39.08 13.88 1.31
C ILE A 334 40.06 14.82 0.59
N ARG A 335 40.41 15.96 1.22
CA ARG A 335 41.42 16.89 0.66
C ARG A 335 42.76 16.21 0.44
N SER A 336 43.20 15.39 1.39
CA SER A 336 44.45 14.64 1.29
C SER A 336 44.41 13.60 0.18
N LEU A 337 43.26 12.95 -0.03
CA LEU A 337 43.07 12.00 -1.12
C LEU A 337 43.20 12.68 -2.49
N VAL A 338 42.54 13.82 -2.69
CA VAL A 338 42.62 14.60 -3.94
C VAL A 338 44.06 15.08 -4.20
N ASN A 339 44.74 15.59 -3.17
CA ASN A 339 46.16 15.97 -3.27
C ASN A 339 47.07 14.79 -3.66
N ARG A 340 46.86 13.60 -3.10
CA ARG A 340 47.63 12.39 -3.43
C ARG A 340 47.40 11.92 -4.88
N CYS A 341 46.26 12.26 -5.47
CA CYS A 341 45.99 12.03 -6.89
C CYS A 341 46.61 13.10 -7.81
N GLY A 342 47.37 14.06 -7.25
CA GLY A 342 48.05 15.12 -8.00
C GLY A 342 47.14 16.30 -8.39
N LEU A 343 45.94 16.39 -7.82
CA LEU A 343 44.98 17.46 -8.09
C LEU A 343 44.88 18.46 -6.93
N ASP A 344 44.55 19.72 -7.23
CA ASP A 344 44.32 20.77 -6.22
C ASP A 344 42.90 20.63 -5.64
N PRO A 345 42.70 20.34 -4.34
CA PRO A 345 41.39 20.14 -3.73
C PRO A 345 40.47 21.36 -3.80
N ASP A 346 41.01 22.58 -3.96
CA ASP A 346 40.21 23.80 -4.10
C ASP A 346 39.87 24.14 -5.56
N ARG A 347 40.23 23.27 -6.52
CA ARG A 347 39.93 23.44 -7.96
C ARG A 347 39.39 22.19 -8.61
N ALA A 348 39.85 21.02 -8.17
CA ALA A 348 39.50 19.74 -8.72
C ALA A 348 38.00 19.52 -8.59
N THR A 349 37.35 19.33 -9.73
CA THR A 349 35.96 18.93 -9.78
C THR A 349 35.83 17.43 -9.60
N ARG A 350 34.62 16.99 -9.30
CA ARG A 350 34.31 15.57 -9.28
C ARG A 350 34.63 14.89 -10.62
N ALA A 351 34.32 15.55 -11.73
CA ALA A 351 34.60 15.04 -13.07
C ALA A 351 36.11 14.86 -13.32
N ASP A 352 36.97 15.71 -12.75
CA ASP A 352 38.42 15.57 -12.85
C ASP A 352 38.91 14.30 -12.13
N MET A 353 38.37 14.02 -10.94
CA MET A 353 38.69 12.79 -10.19
C MET A 353 38.15 11.53 -10.89
N ASP A 354 36.93 11.58 -11.41
CA ASP A 354 36.32 10.47 -12.14
C ASP A 354 37.08 10.15 -13.45
N ALA A 355 37.62 11.17 -14.12
CA ALA A 355 38.42 11.01 -15.34
C ALA A 355 39.79 10.34 -15.10
N LEU A 356 40.34 10.45 -13.90
CA LEU A 356 41.61 9.80 -13.53
C LEU A 356 41.49 8.30 -13.26
N ASP A 357 40.25 7.79 -13.08
CA ASP A 357 39.97 6.36 -12.81
C ASP A 357 40.85 5.76 -11.69
N VAL A 358 41.05 6.54 -10.63
CA VAL A 358 41.99 6.23 -9.55
C VAL A 358 41.47 5.07 -8.70
N SER A 359 42.35 4.09 -8.47
CA SER A 359 42.14 3.04 -7.50
C SER A 359 42.87 3.35 -6.20
N VAL A 360 42.11 3.44 -5.12
CA VAL A 360 42.59 3.69 -3.77
C VAL A 360 42.82 2.36 -3.08
N TYR A 361 44.06 2.12 -2.66
CA TYR A 361 44.43 0.95 -1.90
C TYR A 361 44.50 1.28 -0.42
N ARG A 362 43.78 0.49 0.39
CA ARG A 362 43.83 0.58 1.85
C ARG A 362 44.32 -0.72 2.44
N VAL A 363 45.26 -0.59 3.36
CA VAL A 363 45.72 -1.67 4.24
C VAL A 363 45.26 -1.32 5.64
N THR A 364 44.41 -2.14 6.23
CA THR A 364 44.20 -2.16 7.67
C THR A 364 44.92 -3.38 8.26
N SER A 365 45.04 -3.43 9.59
CA SER A 365 45.63 -4.55 10.32
C SER A 365 45.02 -5.92 9.99
N SER A 366 43.79 -5.95 9.47
CA SER A 366 43.02 -7.18 9.18
C SER A 366 42.47 -7.29 7.76
N LEU A 367 42.43 -6.20 6.96
CA LEU A 367 41.85 -6.19 5.63
C LEU A 367 42.70 -5.41 4.63
N LYS A 368 42.89 -6.00 3.45
CA LYS A 368 43.45 -5.32 2.28
C LYS A 368 42.37 -5.27 1.23
N PHE A 369 41.99 -4.07 0.81
CA PHE A 369 41.06 -3.93 -0.30
C PHE A 369 41.42 -2.72 -1.16
N THR A 370 41.13 -2.85 -2.45
CA THR A 370 41.22 -1.76 -3.41
C THR A 370 39.81 -1.33 -3.74
N SER A 371 39.61 -0.02 -3.82
CA SER A 371 38.32 0.55 -4.15
C SER A 371 38.50 1.80 -5.00
N THR A 372 37.44 2.21 -5.67
CA THR A 372 37.35 3.55 -6.24
C THR A 372 37.49 4.63 -5.15
N TRP A 373 37.77 5.86 -5.58
CA TRP A 373 37.96 6.98 -4.67
C TRP A 373 36.68 7.33 -3.88
N HIS A 374 35.50 7.24 -4.49
CA HIS A 374 34.22 7.43 -3.80
C HIS A 374 33.98 6.40 -2.71
N ARG A 375 34.24 5.13 -3.01
CA ARG A 375 34.12 4.03 -2.05
C ARG A 375 35.10 4.18 -0.90
N ALA A 376 36.33 4.62 -1.17
CA ALA A 376 37.33 4.84 -0.14
C ALA A 376 36.88 5.88 0.89
N ILE A 377 36.21 6.95 0.44
CA ILE A 377 35.63 7.98 1.31
C ILE A 377 34.49 7.41 2.17
N GLN A 378 33.59 6.61 1.59
CA GLN A 378 32.53 5.97 2.39
C GLN A 378 33.10 4.98 3.41
N ASN A 379 34.11 4.19 3.05
CA ASN A 379 34.72 3.25 3.98
C ASN A 379 35.44 3.97 5.13
N GLU A 380 36.10 5.10 4.86
CA GLU A 380 36.68 5.95 5.90
C GLU A 380 35.60 6.47 6.85
N TRP A 381 34.48 6.92 6.29
CA TRP A 381 33.35 7.39 7.05
C TRP A 381 32.75 6.30 7.96
N ASP A 382 32.58 5.09 7.44
CA ASP A 382 32.06 3.96 8.21
C ASP A 382 33.01 3.63 9.38
N LEU A 383 34.32 3.61 9.13
CA LEU A 383 35.32 3.37 10.19
C LEU A 383 35.33 4.47 11.26
N PHE A 384 35.26 5.74 10.85
CA PHE A 384 35.16 6.88 11.76
C PHE A 384 33.91 6.78 12.64
N ARG A 385 32.76 6.45 12.04
CA ARG A 385 31.49 6.31 12.75
C ARG A 385 31.50 5.18 13.77
N PHE A 386 32.05 4.02 13.40
CA PHE A 386 32.09 2.86 14.28
C PHE A 386 33.30 2.82 15.22
N SER A 387 34.03 3.95 15.33
CA SER A 387 35.14 4.13 16.29
C SER A 387 36.30 3.13 16.12
N TYR A 388 36.51 2.62 14.89
CA TYR A 388 37.49 1.56 14.63
C TYR A 388 38.91 2.04 14.31
N VAL A 389 39.21 3.35 14.39
CA VAL A 389 40.53 3.88 14.00
C VAL A 389 41.19 4.62 15.14
N THR A 390 42.27 4.03 15.66
CA THR A 390 43.24 4.66 16.57
C THR A 390 44.44 5.27 15.85
N GLU A 391 44.73 4.94 14.59
CA GLU A 391 45.88 5.50 13.84
C GLU A 391 45.54 5.61 12.34
N LEU A 392 45.91 6.72 11.70
CA LEU A 392 45.75 6.96 10.25
C LEU A 392 46.54 5.91 9.47
N ASP A 393 45.91 4.80 9.11
CA ASP A 393 46.49 3.77 8.26
C ASP A 393 46.88 4.33 6.88
N ASP A 394 48.01 3.84 6.33
CA ASP A 394 48.63 4.29 5.07
C ASP A 394 47.68 4.09 3.87
N VAL A 395 46.96 5.14 3.48
CA VAL A 395 46.23 5.20 2.21
C VAL A 395 47.20 5.58 1.09
N SER A 396 47.46 4.62 0.20
CA SER A 396 48.25 4.84 -1.01
C SER A 396 47.34 4.83 -2.23
N ALA A 397 47.37 5.92 -2.99
CA ALA A 397 46.75 6.00 -4.31
C ALA A 397 47.76 5.47 -5.33
N TYR A 398 47.39 4.45 -6.10
CA TYR A 398 48.22 3.92 -7.18
C TYR A 398 47.46 3.99 -8.50
N THR A 399 48.17 4.37 -9.57
CA THR A 399 47.77 4.20 -10.96
C THR A 399 48.63 3.08 -11.55
N SER A 400 48.20 1.83 -11.48
CA SER A 400 48.79 0.76 -12.31
C SER A 400 47.73 -0.18 -12.88
N ASP A 401 47.88 -0.54 -14.16
CA ASP A 401 46.82 -1.15 -14.98
C ASP A 401 46.47 -2.61 -14.61
N GLU A 402 47.39 -3.36 -14.00
CA GLU A 402 47.25 -4.82 -13.85
C GLU A 402 46.52 -5.25 -12.56
N THR A 403 46.81 -4.57 -11.44
CA THR A 403 46.13 -4.83 -10.15
C THR A 403 44.72 -4.25 -10.12
N THR A 404 44.53 -3.10 -10.76
CA THR A 404 43.23 -2.43 -10.89
C THR A 404 42.25 -3.25 -11.72
N ALA A 405 42.70 -3.86 -12.83
CA ALA A 405 41.85 -4.73 -13.65
C ALA A 405 41.36 -5.98 -12.89
N ARG A 406 42.24 -6.66 -12.15
CA ARG A 406 41.89 -7.85 -11.35
C ARG A 406 40.88 -7.52 -10.25
N LEU A 407 41.07 -6.39 -9.56
CA LEU A 407 40.23 -5.97 -8.45
C LEU A 407 38.89 -5.39 -8.92
N LYS A 408 38.86 -4.72 -10.07
CA LYS A 408 37.61 -4.32 -10.75
C LYS A 408 36.77 -5.54 -11.12
N ALA A 409 37.40 -6.60 -11.66
CA ALA A 409 36.72 -7.85 -11.97
C ALA A 409 36.16 -8.53 -10.70
N GLU A 410 36.92 -8.56 -9.61
CA GLU A 410 36.47 -9.12 -8.33
C GLU A 410 35.34 -8.30 -7.69
N GLN A 411 35.38 -6.96 -7.81
CA GLN A 411 34.32 -6.08 -7.33
C GLN A 411 33.05 -6.19 -8.19
N GLU A 412 33.16 -6.27 -9.53
CA GLU A 412 32.03 -6.56 -10.41
C GLU A 412 31.37 -7.90 -10.05
N GLU A 413 32.18 -8.92 -9.75
CA GLU A 413 31.67 -10.24 -9.38
C GLU A 413 30.97 -10.22 -8.01
N ARG A 414 31.51 -9.49 -7.03
CA ARG A 414 30.84 -9.26 -5.74
C ARG A 414 29.55 -8.46 -5.87
N ILE A 415 29.49 -7.50 -6.79
CA ILE A 415 28.27 -6.72 -7.09
C ILE A 415 27.21 -7.61 -7.74
N LYS A 416 27.60 -8.51 -8.66
CA LYS A 416 26.68 -9.51 -9.23
C LYS A 416 26.15 -10.49 -8.18
N GLN A 417 26.97 -10.82 -7.18
CA GLN A 417 26.61 -11.76 -6.10
C GLN A 417 25.83 -11.13 -4.94
N ALA A 418 25.79 -9.79 -4.83
CA ALA A 418 25.06 -9.10 -3.77
C ALA A 418 23.54 -9.23 -3.99
N SER A 419 22.93 -10.19 -3.30
CA SER A 419 21.49 -10.50 -3.27
C SER A 419 20.58 -9.39 -2.71
N TYR A 420 21.14 -8.23 -2.38
CA TYR A 420 20.45 -7.08 -1.78
C TYR A 420 20.37 -5.85 -2.70
N ALA A 421 20.58 -6.03 -4.01
CA ALA A 421 20.44 -4.94 -4.96
C ALA A 421 18.95 -4.54 -5.09
N PHE A 422 18.66 -3.28 -4.76
CA PHE A 422 17.37 -2.68 -5.04
C PHE A 422 17.33 -2.23 -6.51
N TRP A 423 16.24 -2.51 -7.20
CA TRP A 423 16.03 -2.22 -8.61
C TRP A 423 15.10 -1.03 -8.78
N CYS A 424 15.39 -0.20 -9.77
CA CYS A 424 14.46 0.82 -10.24
C CYS A 424 14.10 0.59 -11.69
N CYS A 425 12.81 0.76 -12.00
CA CYS A 425 12.31 0.74 -13.36
C CYS A 425 12.68 2.07 -14.01
N SER A 426 13.38 2.02 -15.14
CA SER A 426 13.77 3.23 -15.89
C SER A 426 12.61 3.88 -16.64
N MET A 427 11.49 3.18 -16.75
CA MET A 427 10.26 3.65 -17.40
C MET A 427 9.29 4.25 -16.37
N CYS A 428 9.53 4.06 -15.07
CA CYS A 428 8.66 4.57 -14.01
C CYS A 428 9.34 5.67 -13.21
N THR A 429 8.60 6.75 -13.00
CA THR A 429 8.99 7.92 -12.22
C THR A 429 8.41 7.89 -10.79
N GLU A 430 7.29 7.18 -10.58
CA GLU A 430 6.61 6.98 -9.29
C GLU A 430 7.35 6.01 -8.32
N PRO A 431 7.05 6.07 -7.00
CA PRO A 431 7.64 5.20 -5.98
C PRO A 431 7.45 3.70 -6.25
N ALA A 432 6.36 3.31 -6.93
CA ALA A 432 6.04 1.92 -7.22
C ALA A 432 7.15 1.22 -8.04
N GLY A 433 7.83 1.95 -8.93
CA GLY A 433 8.97 1.44 -9.70
C GLY A 433 10.33 1.68 -9.04
N ARG A 434 10.40 2.19 -7.80
CA ARG A 434 11.65 2.55 -7.10
C ARG A 434 12.01 1.53 -6.03
N ARG A 435 13.30 1.21 -5.96
CA ARG A 435 13.94 0.41 -4.90
C ARG A 435 13.23 -0.91 -4.59
N GLN A 436 12.77 -1.61 -5.62
CA GLN A 436 12.14 -2.91 -5.47
C GLN A 436 13.19 -4.01 -5.36
N ASN A 437 12.88 -5.13 -4.71
CA ASN A 437 13.69 -6.32 -4.91
C ASN A 437 13.47 -6.85 -6.35
N TRP A 438 14.26 -7.84 -6.77
CA TRP A 438 14.16 -8.38 -8.13
C TRP A 438 12.79 -8.99 -8.45
N GLU A 439 12.16 -9.67 -7.49
CA GLU A 439 10.87 -10.35 -7.69
C GLU A 439 9.74 -9.33 -7.88
N ASP A 440 9.70 -8.30 -7.04
CA ASP A 440 8.75 -7.19 -7.13
C ASP A 440 8.97 -6.36 -8.39
N MET A 441 10.22 -6.12 -8.78
CA MET A 441 10.55 -5.43 -10.04
C MET A 441 10.07 -6.24 -11.25
N ARG A 442 10.32 -7.56 -11.25
CA ARG A 442 9.87 -8.45 -12.33
C ARG A 442 8.34 -8.43 -12.44
N LYS A 443 7.63 -8.51 -11.30
CA LYS A 443 6.17 -8.42 -11.26
C LYS A 443 5.68 -7.07 -11.80
N HIS A 444 6.25 -5.97 -11.32
CA HIS A 444 5.96 -4.61 -11.78
C HIS A 444 6.12 -4.46 -13.30
N ILE A 445 7.21 -4.98 -13.87
CA ILE A 445 7.44 -4.95 -15.32
C ILE A 445 6.37 -5.73 -16.09
N ILE A 446 6.01 -6.91 -15.61
CA ILE A 446 5.01 -7.76 -16.26
C ILE A 446 3.62 -7.10 -16.19
N GLU A 447 3.25 -6.55 -15.04
CA GLU A 447 1.92 -5.95 -14.83
C GLU A 447 1.74 -4.62 -15.56
N GLN A 448 2.79 -3.80 -15.62
CA GLN A 448 2.70 -2.43 -16.16
C GLN A 448 3.12 -2.32 -17.63
N TRP A 449 4.04 -3.17 -18.11
CA TRP A 449 4.70 -2.97 -19.40
C TRP A 449 4.58 -4.17 -20.37
N VAL A 450 3.97 -5.29 -19.94
CA VAL A 450 3.73 -6.45 -20.83
C VAL A 450 2.23 -6.59 -21.13
N PRO A 451 1.78 -6.34 -22.37
CA PRO A 451 0.37 -6.44 -22.72
C PRO A 451 -0.06 -7.91 -22.91
N SER A 452 -0.91 -8.43 -22.01
CA SER A 452 -1.76 -9.64 -22.16
C SER A 452 -1.08 -11.04 -22.25
N PRO A 453 -1.70 -12.13 -21.75
CA PRO A 453 -1.02 -13.39 -21.41
C PRO A 453 -0.67 -14.32 -22.59
N THR A 454 -0.97 -13.97 -23.84
CA THR A 454 -0.80 -14.91 -24.98
C THR A 454 0.66 -15.08 -25.41
N TRP A 455 1.57 -14.23 -24.92
CA TRP A 455 3.01 -14.25 -25.25
C TRP A 455 3.87 -14.90 -24.15
N CYS A 456 3.24 -15.36 -23.05
CA CYS A 456 3.94 -15.79 -21.83
C CYS A 456 4.69 -17.12 -21.92
N ARG A 457 4.68 -17.82 -23.06
CA ARG A 457 5.34 -19.15 -23.17
C ARG A 457 6.82 -19.11 -23.51
N ASP A 458 7.31 -18.01 -24.09
CA ASP A 458 8.69 -17.93 -24.60
C ASP A 458 9.50 -16.73 -24.06
N ILE A 459 9.15 -16.17 -22.89
CA ILE A 459 10.05 -15.23 -22.22
C ILE A 459 11.19 -16.05 -21.60
N PRO A 460 12.45 -15.94 -22.09
CA PRO A 460 13.56 -16.63 -21.46
C PRO A 460 13.60 -16.16 -20.01
N LEU A 461 13.66 -17.11 -19.06
CA LEU A 461 13.74 -16.85 -17.63
C LEU A 461 14.66 -15.64 -17.39
N LEU A 462 14.07 -14.50 -17.05
CA LEU A 462 14.81 -13.29 -16.69
C LEU A 462 15.50 -13.61 -15.38
N THR A 463 16.74 -14.04 -15.45
CA THR A 463 17.65 -14.19 -14.33
C THR A 463 18.60 -13.01 -14.34
N PRO A 464 19.15 -12.59 -13.18
CA PRO A 464 20.19 -11.56 -13.13
C PRO A 464 21.38 -11.86 -14.08
N ALA A 465 21.66 -13.13 -14.35
CA ALA A 465 22.70 -13.57 -15.29
C ALA A 465 22.37 -13.26 -16.77
N ASN A 466 21.10 -13.30 -17.17
CA ASN A 466 20.66 -13.10 -18.56
C ASN A 466 20.58 -11.62 -18.97
N LEU A 467 20.65 -10.69 -18.02
CA LEU A 467 20.75 -9.24 -18.28
C LEU A 467 22.19 -8.80 -18.65
N GLY A 468 23.15 -9.74 -18.65
CA GLY A 468 24.45 -9.59 -19.29
C GLY A 468 24.30 -9.50 -20.82
N MET A 469 24.28 -8.25 -21.30
CA MET A 469 24.11 -7.83 -22.69
C MET A 469 24.76 -8.76 -23.73
N LYS A 470 23.93 -9.40 -24.57
CA LYS A 470 24.15 -9.67 -26.03
C LYS A 470 22.91 -10.35 -26.62
N SER A 471 22.03 -9.59 -27.27
CA SER A 471 21.00 -10.17 -28.15
C SER A 471 20.63 -9.24 -29.32
N ARG A 472 20.61 -9.82 -30.54
CA ARG A 472 20.45 -9.16 -31.84
C ARG A 472 18.99 -9.13 -32.35
N ASN A 473 18.00 -8.99 -31.47
CA ASN A 473 16.59 -9.01 -31.89
C ASN A 473 15.93 -7.63 -31.79
N ARG A 474 15.44 -7.11 -32.94
CA ARG A 474 14.99 -5.72 -33.11
C ARG A 474 13.65 -5.38 -32.43
N THR A 475 12.90 -6.36 -31.94
CA THR A 475 11.60 -6.15 -31.26
C THR A 475 11.69 -6.22 -29.73
N LEU A 476 12.87 -6.57 -29.18
CA LEU A 476 13.14 -6.70 -27.75
C LEU A 476 14.16 -5.64 -27.30
N ARG A 477 13.94 -4.37 -27.68
CA ARG A 477 14.71 -3.24 -27.16
C ARG A 477 14.28 -2.92 -25.73
N ILE A 478 14.74 -3.79 -24.83
CA ILE A 478 15.47 -3.44 -23.60
C ILE A 478 14.74 -2.48 -22.64
N ILE A 479 14.08 -3.05 -21.63
CA ILE A 479 13.81 -2.37 -20.35
C ILE A 479 15.14 -2.42 -19.57
N ILE A 480 15.88 -1.30 -19.53
CA ILE A 480 17.11 -1.20 -18.73
C ILE A 480 16.69 -0.96 -17.28
N CYS A 481 16.67 -2.00 -16.44
CA CYS A 481 16.55 -1.79 -15.00
C CYS A 481 17.90 -1.27 -14.47
N THR A 482 17.90 -0.12 -13.80
CA THR A 482 19.07 0.36 -13.06
C THR A 482 19.03 -0.24 -11.66
N ALA A 483 20.03 -1.06 -11.33
CA ALA A 483 20.28 -1.43 -9.95
C ALA A 483 20.76 -0.19 -9.18
N ILE A 484 19.97 0.30 -8.22
CA ILE A 484 20.41 1.34 -7.28
C ILE A 484 21.05 0.61 -6.11
N LEU A 485 22.37 0.51 -6.15
CA LEU A 485 23.14 0.13 -4.98
C LEU A 485 23.07 1.27 -3.96
N THR A 486 22.97 0.92 -2.67
CA THR A 486 22.92 1.85 -1.53
C THR A 486 24.02 2.92 -1.59
N PRO A 487 23.90 4.06 -0.88
CA PRO A 487 24.73 5.26 -1.06
C PRO A 487 26.25 5.05 -0.96
N GLY A 488 26.73 3.92 -0.44
CA GLY A 488 28.14 3.55 -0.42
C GLY A 488 28.68 2.80 -1.66
N ASN A 489 27.84 2.49 -2.66
CA ASN A 489 28.15 1.50 -3.70
C ASN A 489 27.78 1.95 -5.13
N MET A 490 27.62 3.25 -5.39
CA MET A 490 26.92 3.82 -6.56
C MET A 490 27.63 3.79 -7.95
N GLU A 491 28.73 3.06 -8.16
CA GLU A 491 29.59 3.30 -9.34
C GLU A 491 29.45 2.38 -10.57
N VAL A 492 28.58 1.36 -10.60
CA VAL A 492 28.68 0.33 -11.67
C VAL A 492 27.61 0.43 -12.78
N ALA A 493 26.72 1.42 -12.77
CA ALA A 493 25.65 1.49 -13.80
C ALA A 493 25.99 2.28 -15.10
N SER A 494 27.20 2.83 -15.25
CA SER A 494 27.50 3.79 -16.33
C SER A 494 28.21 3.22 -17.58
N TYR A 495 28.55 1.93 -17.65
CA TYR A 495 29.45 1.46 -18.71
C TYR A 495 28.79 0.93 -20.00
N ALA A 496 27.45 0.99 -20.13
CA ALA A 496 26.75 0.39 -21.26
C ALA A 496 26.54 1.29 -22.50
N GLN A 497 26.93 2.57 -22.47
CA GLN A 497 26.61 3.52 -23.55
C GLN A 497 27.79 4.02 -24.41
N HIS A 498 29.03 3.60 -24.15
CA HIS A 498 30.19 4.18 -24.84
C HIS A 498 31.19 3.17 -25.42
N LYS A 499 30.75 2.25 -26.30
CA LYS A 499 31.62 1.70 -27.37
C LYS A 499 30.81 1.37 -28.62
N GLY A 500 30.64 2.39 -29.45
CA GLY A 500 30.30 2.25 -30.86
C GLY A 500 31.55 2.45 -31.72
N ARG A 501 32.23 1.35 -32.07
CA ARG A 501 32.80 1.08 -33.39
C ARG A 501 32.72 -0.41 -33.63
#